data_AF-A0AAE7LIS8-F1
#
_entry.id   AF-A0AAE7LIS8-F1
#
_cell.length_a   1.000
_cell.length_b   1.000
_cell.length_c   1.000
_cell.angle_alpha   90.00
_cell.angle_beta   90.00
_cell.angle_gamma   90.00
#
_symmetry.space_group_name_H-M   'P 1'
#
loop_
_entity.id
_entity.type
_entity.pdbx_description
1 polymer ?
#
loop_
_entity_poly.entity_id
_entity_poly.type
_entity_poly.pdbx_seq_one_letter_code
_entity_poly.pdbx_strand_id
1 'polypeptide(L)'
;MPHIILTKDVYLKKALSVILEQVSPARKLCIVDIESYRSLGAIFRLLKRKKLTDKHGLIFIGGKDVSSRVLEPLVTIYRKSCFKDFRKQLNDGRTHSPQYALNHIACCRDLSLLSGQEKKTLFALRDTDDTLAIARKIHLSPKTVYTYTSKIRQKFNLSSILQVRQFIFSEFVLDAETGEGLFP
;
A
#
# COMPACT_ATOMS: atom_id res chain seq x y z
N MET A 1 -20.91 -8.75 -15.00
CA MET A 1 -20.45 -8.30 -13.67
C MET A 1 -19.80 -6.94 -13.85
N PRO A 2 -20.25 -5.92 -13.10
CA PRO A 2 -19.79 -4.55 -13.27
C PRO A 2 -18.34 -4.38 -12.82
N HIS A 3 -17.68 -3.35 -13.34
CA HIS A 3 -16.42 -2.87 -12.79
C HIS A 3 -16.57 -2.52 -11.30
N ILE A 4 -15.49 -2.67 -10.54
CA ILE A 4 -15.45 -2.37 -9.11
C ILE A 4 -14.56 -1.16 -8.90
N ILE A 5 -15.04 -0.17 -8.14
CA ILE A 5 -14.26 1.02 -7.77
C ILE A 5 -14.14 1.03 -6.24
N LEU A 6 -12.91 0.96 -5.75
CA LEU A 6 -12.55 0.96 -4.33
C LEU A 6 -11.85 2.29 -4.00
N THR A 7 -12.64 3.32 -3.72
CA THR A 7 -12.18 4.65 -3.30
C THR A 7 -13.16 5.26 -2.29
N LYS A 8 -12.66 6.11 -1.39
CA LYS A 8 -13.44 6.99 -0.51
C LYS A 8 -13.58 8.41 -1.10
N ASP A 9 -12.88 8.72 -2.18
CA ASP A 9 -13.05 9.98 -2.91
C ASP A 9 -14.30 9.92 -3.79
N VAL A 10 -15.32 10.69 -3.42
CA VAL A 10 -16.61 10.74 -4.11
C VAL A 10 -16.47 11.29 -5.53
N TYR A 11 -15.60 12.28 -5.74
CA TYR A 11 -15.38 12.90 -7.05
C TYR A 11 -14.66 11.93 -7.98
N LEU A 12 -13.59 11.30 -7.50
CA LEU A 12 -12.87 10.28 -8.26
C LEU A 12 -13.80 9.11 -8.61
N LYS A 13 -14.61 8.66 -7.65
CA LYS A 13 -15.60 7.60 -7.89
C LYS A 13 -16.56 7.97 -9.02
N LYS A 14 -17.14 9.17 -8.97
CA LYS A 14 -18.10 9.64 -9.99
C LYS A 14 -17.43 9.76 -11.36
N ALA A 15 -16.23 10.33 -11.42
CA ALA A 15 -15.47 10.47 -12.67
C ALA A 15 -15.12 9.10 -13.28
N LEU A 16 -14.61 8.17 -12.47
CA LEU A 16 -14.29 6.81 -12.92
C LEU A 16 -15.53 6.06 -13.40
N SER A 17 -16.67 6.18 -12.71
CA SER A 17 -17.93 5.55 -13.15
C SER A 17 -18.30 5.97 -14.57
N VAL A 18 -18.23 7.27 -14.89
CA VAL A 18 -18.56 7.79 -16.23
C VAL A 18 -17.55 7.29 -17.27
N ILE A 19 -16.26 7.25 -16.95
CA ILE A 19 -15.24 6.78 -17.91
C ILE A 19 -15.41 5.27 -18.19
N LEU A 20 -15.76 4.49 -17.16
CA LEU A 20 -15.94 3.04 -17.26
C LEU A 20 -17.14 2.63 -18.11
N GLU A 21 -18.15 3.50 -18.28
CA GLU A 21 -19.26 3.25 -19.22
C GLU A 21 -18.77 3.11 -20.68
N GLN A 22 -17.61 3.68 -21.00
CA GLN A 22 -17.01 3.62 -22.33
C GLN A 22 -16.01 2.47 -22.49
N VAL A 23 -15.68 1.77 -21.41
CA VAL A 23 -14.71 0.66 -21.44
C VAL A 23 -15.41 -0.60 -21.93
N SER A 24 -14.70 -1.40 -22.74
CA SER A 24 -15.22 -2.67 -23.26
C SER A 24 -15.77 -3.57 -22.14
N PRO A 25 -17.01 -4.08 -22.25
CA PRO A 25 -17.60 -4.98 -21.26
C PRO A 25 -16.82 -6.29 -21.05
N ALA A 26 -15.98 -6.68 -22.03
CA ALA A 26 -15.10 -7.84 -21.92
C ALA A 26 -13.99 -7.65 -20.88
N ARG A 27 -13.59 -6.39 -20.64
CA ARG A 27 -12.49 -6.03 -19.74
C ARG A 27 -13.02 -5.76 -18.34
N LYS A 28 -12.97 -6.75 -17.45
CA LYS A 28 -13.44 -6.58 -16.06
C LYS A 28 -12.35 -5.92 -15.22
N LEU A 29 -12.67 -4.80 -14.58
CA LEU A 29 -11.69 -4.01 -13.83
C LEU A 29 -12.08 -3.88 -12.36
N CYS A 30 -11.07 -3.93 -11.49
CA CYS A 30 -11.14 -3.51 -10.10
C CYS A 30 -10.14 -2.37 -9.89
N ILE A 31 -10.64 -1.16 -9.68
CA ILE A 31 -9.82 0.03 -9.48
C ILE A 31 -9.68 0.29 -7.98
N VAL A 32 -8.45 0.43 -7.51
CA VAL A 32 -8.10 0.66 -6.11
C VAL A 32 -7.41 2.00 -6.00
N ASP A 33 -8.03 2.94 -5.30
CA ASP A 33 -7.36 4.19 -4.91
C ASP A 33 -6.61 3.96 -3.59
N ILE A 34 -5.28 3.97 -3.64
CA ILE A 34 -4.45 3.62 -2.48
C ILE A 34 -4.63 4.65 -1.35
N GLU A 35 -4.60 5.94 -1.69
CA GLU A 35 -4.69 7.05 -0.71
C GLU A 35 -6.05 7.13 0.01
N SER A 36 -7.06 6.38 -0.47
CA SER A 36 -8.35 6.28 0.21
C SER A 36 -8.32 5.44 1.49
N TYR A 37 -7.24 4.70 1.74
CA TYR A 37 -7.12 3.78 2.87
C TYR A 37 -5.93 4.15 3.74
N ARG A 38 -6.09 3.94 5.05
CA ARG A 38 -5.06 4.30 6.03
C ARG A 38 -3.95 3.26 6.14
N SER A 39 -4.21 2.02 5.73
CA SER A 39 -3.27 0.92 5.85
C SER A 39 -3.34 -0.02 4.64
N LEU A 40 -2.25 -0.73 4.38
CA LEU A 40 -2.21 -1.86 3.45
C LEU A 40 -3.13 -2.98 3.95
N GLY A 41 -3.27 -3.16 5.26
CA GLY A 41 -4.24 -4.07 5.88
C GLY A 41 -5.68 -3.81 5.45
N ALA A 42 -6.10 -2.55 5.47
CA ALA A 42 -7.44 -2.16 5.01
C ALA A 42 -7.66 -2.48 3.53
N ILE A 43 -6.67 -2.20 2.68
CA ILE A 43 -6.71 -2.54 1.24
C ILE A 43 -6.80 -4.07 1.06
N PHE A 44 -5.95 -4.82 1.77
CA PHE A 44 -5.89 -6.28 1.69
C PHE A 44 -7.22 -6.94 2.05
N ARG A 45 -7.80 -6.56 3.20
CA ARG A 45 -9.09 -7.10 3.65
C ARG A 45 -10.22 -6.71 2.71
N LEU A 46 -10.22 -5.49 2.20
CA LEU A 46 -11.21 -5.06 1.22
C LEU A 46 -11.13 -5.91 -0.05
N LEU A 47 -9.92 -6.13 -0.58
CA LEU A 47 -9.71 -6.98 -1.76
C LEU A 47 -10.16 -8.43 -1.52
N LYS A 48 -9.81 -9.02 -0.35
CA LYS A 48 -10.27 -10.37 0.02
C LYS A 48 -11.79 -10.49 0.15
N ARG A 49 -12.45 -9.45 0.65
CA ARG A 49 -13.92 -9.42 0.79
C ARG A 49 -14.62 -9.29 -0.56
N LYS A 50 -13.96 -8.71 -1.57
CA LYS A 50 -14.50 -8.71 -2.93
C LYS A 50 -14.31 -10.10 -3.53
N LYS A 51 -15.39 -10.67 -4.08
CA LYS A 51 -15.36 -11.93 -4.84
C LYS A 51 -14.70 -11.72 -6.21
N LEU A 52 -13.44 -11.27 -6.20
CA LEU A 52 -12.64 -11.08 -7.41
C LEU A 52 -12.30 -12.44 -8.00
N THR A 53 -12.49 -12.56 -9.30
CA THR A 53 -12.07 -13.73 -10.08
C THR A 53 -10.83 -13.37 -10.88
N ASP A 54 -10.09 -14.37 -11.37
CA ASP A 54 -8.89 -14.15 -12.19
C ASP A 54 -9.15 -13.36 -13.49
N LYS A 55 -10.42 -13.24 -13.89
CA LYS A 55 -10.84 -12.40 -15.02
C LYS A 55 -10.81 -10.90 -14.71
N HIS A 56 -10.67 -10.50 -13.43
CA HIS A 56 -10.59 -9.09 -13.05
C HIS A 56 -9.14 -8.60 -13.12
N GLY A 57 -8.90 -7.57 -13.93
CA GLY A 57 -7.66 -6.81 -13.90
C GLY A 57 -7.71 -5.74 -12.81
N LEU A 58 -6.72 -5.73 -11.91
CA LEU A 58 -6.57 -4.68 -10.91
C LEU A 58 -5.76 -3.50 -11.46
N ILE A 59 -6.26 -2.30 -11.17
CA ILE A 59 -5.62 -1.02 -11.45
C ILE A 59 -5.46 -0.31 -10.11
N PHE A 60 -4.24 0.02 -9.74
CA PHE A 60 -3.98 0.79 -8.53
C PHE A 60 -3.65 2.24 -8.90
N ILE A 61 -4.42 3.16 -8.34
CA ILE A 61 -4.16 4.60 -8.42
C ILE A 61 -3.27 4.95 -7.23
N GLY A 62 -2.02 5.30 -7.53
CA GLY A 62 -1.06 5.77 -6.56
C GLY A 62 -1.11 7.28 -6.36
N GLY A 63 -0.56 7.74 -5.25
CA GLY A 63 -0.38 9.14 -4.94
C GLY A 63 0.97 9.42 -4.28
N LYS A 64 0.99 10.32 -3.30
CA LYS A 64 2.22 10.75 -2.62
C LYS A 64 2.39 10.15 -1.22
N ASP A 65 1.35 9.50 -0.70
CA ASP A 65 1.34 8.92 0.62
C ASP A 65 2.29 7.71 0.77
N VAL A 66 2.47 7.30 2.01
CA VAL A 66 3.37 6.21 2.39
C VAL A 66 2.90 4.89 1.77
N SER A 67 1.61 4.60 1.79
CA SER A 67 1.06 3.37 1.22
C SER A 67 1.30 3.27 -0.29
N SER A 68 1.15 4.36 -1.05
CA SER A 68 1.46 4.38 -2.48
C SER A 68 2.93 4.12 -2.76
N ARG A 69 3.84 4.62 -1.92
CA ARG A 69 5.28 4.37 -2.05
C ARG A 69 5.64 2.92 -1.78
N VAL A 70 5.06 2.33 -0.72
CA VAL A 70 5.27 0.92 -0.38
C VAL A 70 4.73 0.02 -1.48
N LEU A 71 3.55 0.33 -2.01
CA LEU A 71 2.91 -0.41 -3.10
C LEU A 71 3.30 0.08 -4.50
N GLU A 72 4.39 0.84 -4.64
CA GLU A 72 4.86 1.37 -5.91
C GLU A 72 4.90 0.31 -7.04
N PRO A 73 5.34 -0.95 -6.79
CA PRO A 73 5.31 -1.99 -7.81
C PRO A 73 3.92 -2.35 -8.35
N LEU A 74 2.84 -2.05 -7.61
CA LEU A 74 1.46 -2.26 -8.03
C LEU A 74 0.83 -1.04 -8.71
N VAL A 75 1.41 0.15 -8.56
CA VAL A 75 0.83 1.39 -9.08
C VAL A 75 0.80 1.34 -10.61
N THR A 76 -0.39 1.46 -11.18
CA THR A 76 -0.58 1.46 -12.64
C THR A 76 -0.79 2.86 -13.20
N ILE A 77 -1.27 3.79 -12.38
CA ILE A 77 -1.45 5.20 -12.72
C ILE A 77 -1.39 6.06 -11.46
N TYR A 78 -1.03 7.33 -11.57
CA TYR A 78 -1.03 8.24 -10.44
C TYR A 78 -2.24 9.17 -10.46
N ARG A 79 -2.69 9.59 -9.28
CA ARG A 79 -3.80 10.53 -9.10
C ARG A 79 -3.59 11.87 -9.81
N LYS A 80 -2.32 12.28 -9.99
CA LYS A 80 -1.94 13.51 -10.71
C LYS A 80 -1.85 13.34 -12.23
N SER A 81 -2.02 12.13 -12.75
CA SER A 81 -2.03 11.88 -14.19
C SER A 81 -3.19 12.60 -14.86
N CYS A 82 -3.02 12.96 -16.13
CA CYS A 82 -4.05 13.69 -16.84
C CYS A 82 -5.20 12.76 -17.27
N PHE A 83 -6.34 13.34 -17.66
CA PHE A 83 -7.50 12.59 -18.11
C PHE A 83 -7.19 11.61 -19.26
N LYS A 84 -6.33 12.00 -20.20
CA LYS A 84 -5.92 11.16 -21.33
C LYS A 84 -5.21 9.88 -20.85
N ASP A 85 -4.37 9.99 -19.83
CA ASP A 85 -3.66 8.85 -19.25
C ASP A 85 -4.63 7.92 -18.52
N PHE A 86 -5.57 8.47 -17.76
CA PHE A 86 -6.64 7.69 -17.14
C PHE A 86 -7.45 6.94 -18.19
N ARG A 87 -7.89 7.62 -19.24
CA ARG A 87 -8.63 6.99 -20.33
C ARG A 87 -7.83 5.87 -20.99
N LYS A 88 -6.56 6.10 -21.31
CA LYS A 88 -5.67 5.08 -21.89
C LYS A 88 -5.50 3.88 -20.95
N GLN A 89 -5.24 4.13 -19.68
CA GLN A 89 -5.00 3.09 -18.69
C GLN A 89 -6.24 2.21 -18.44
N LEU A 90 -7.43 2.82 -18.42
CA LEU A 90 -8.69 2.10 -18.21
C LEU A 90 -9.07 1.24 -19.42
N ASN A 91 -8.89 1.74 -20.64
CA ASN A 91 -9.22 0.98 -21.86
C ASN A 91 -8.22 -0.14 -22.13
N ASP A 92 -6.93 0.18 -22.19
CA ASP A 92 -5.92 -0.74 -22.75
C ASP A 92 -4.66 -0.87 -21.87
N GLY A 93 -4.68 -0.26 -20.68
CA GLY A 93 -3.52 -0.23 -19.79
C GLY A 93 -3.14 -1.57 -19.18
N ARG A 94 -1.99 -1.58 -18.51
CA ARG A 94 -1.51 -2.75 -17.75
C ARG A 94 -2.40 -3.01 -16.54
N THR A 95 -2.62 -4.28 -16.19
CA THR A 95 -3.35 -4.64 -14.96
C THR A 95 -2.61 -5.73 -14.21
N HIS A 96 -2.92 -5.88 -12.94
CA HIS A 96 -2.42 -6.97 -12.10
C HIS A 96 -3.50 -8.01 -11.86
N SER A 97 -3.12 -9.27 -11.73
CA SER A 97 -4.06 -10.30 -11.26
C SER A 97 -4.38 -10.08 -9.78
N PRO A 98 -5.58 -10.48 -9.30
CA PRO A 98 -5.94 -10.37 -7.88
C PRO A 98 -4.95 -11.12 -6.99
N GLN A 99 -4.52 -12.32 -7.42
CA GLN A 99 -3.57 -13.14 -6.69
C GLN A 99 -2.21 -12.44 -6.53
N TYR A 100 -1.66 -11.86 -7.61
CA TYR A 100 -0.38 -11.16 -7.55
C TYR A 100 -0.45 -9.96 -6.60
N ALA A 101 -1.50 -9.14 -6.71
CA ALA A 101 -1.67 -7.96 -5.86
C ALA A 101 -1.82 -8.34 -4.38
N LEU A 102 -2.66 -9.36 -4.06
CA LEU A 102 -2.83 -9.84 -2.70
C LEU A 102 -1.52 -10.39 -2.12
N ASN A 103 -0.78 -11.18 -2.89
CA ASN A 103 0.52 -11.71 -2.46
C ASN A 103 1.52 -10.58 -2.18
N HIS A 104 1.60 -9.59 -3.06
CA HIS A 104 2.52 -8.47 -2.87
C HIS A 104 2.16 -7.64 -1.62
N ILE A 105 0.89 -7.31 -1.43
CA ILE A 105 0.42 -6.60 -0.23
C ILE A 105 0.70 -7.42 1.03
N ALA A 106 0.45 -8.74 1.01
CA ALA A 106 0.77 -9.62 2.14
C ALA A 106 2.26 -9.61 2.47
N CYS A 107 3.14 -9.75 1.48
CA CYS A 107 4.60 -9.69 1.68
C CYS A 107 5.05 -8.38 2.34
N CYS A 108 4.46 -7.25 1.96
CA CYS A 108 4.75 -5.95 2.59
C CYS A 108 4.27 -5.92 4.05
N ARG A 109 3.07 -6.45 4.34
CA ARG A 109 2.47 -6.47 5.69
C ARG A 109 3.20 -7.42 6.64
N ASP A 110 3.62 -8.59 6.16
CA ASP A 110 4.36 -9.58 6.95
C ASP A 110 5.83 -9.17 7.17
N LEU A 111 6.22 -8.02 6.60
CA LEU A 111 7.58 -7.48 6.61
C LEU A 111 8.58 -8.50 6.05
N SER A 112 8.17 -9.32 5.08
CA SER A 112 8.95 -10.47 4.59
C SER A 112 10.28 -10.06 3.93
N LEU A 113 10.39 -8.80 3.50
CA LEU A 113 11.62 -8.22 2.95
C LEU A 113 12.67 -7.90 4.03
N LEU A 114 12.28 -7.84 5.30
CA LEU A 114 13.13 -7.47 6.42
C LEU A 114 13.75 -8.69 7.11
N SER A 115 15.04 -8.59 7.40
CA SER A 115 15.74 -9.47 8.33
C SER A 115 15.25 -9.28 9.76
N GLY A 116 15.55 -10.23 10.65
CA GLY A 116 15.14 -10.14 12.06
C GLY A 116 15.63 -8.86 12.76
N GLN A 117 16.84 -8.39 12.46
CA GLN A 117 17.38 -7.16 13.05
C GLN A 117 16.72 -5.90 12.48
N GLU A 118 16.38 -5.90 11.19
CA GLU A 118 15.62 -4.80 10.58
C GLU A 118 14.19 -4.74 11.16
N LYS A 119 13.54 -5.88 11.40
CA LYS A 119 12.23 -5.92 12.09
C LYS A 119 12.33 -5.37 13.51
N LYS A 120 13.31 -5.80 14.31
CA LYS A 120 13.55 -5.25 15.65
C LYS A 120 13.77 -3.74 15.63
N THR A 121 14.56 -3.26 14.67
CA THR A 121 14.77 -1.81 14.48
C THR A 121 13.47 -1.09 14.10
N LEU A 122 12.67 -1.65 13.20
CA LEU A 122 11.39 -1.07 12.79
C LEU A 122 10.42 -0.93 13.97
N PHE A 123 10.27 -1.97 14.79
CA PHE A 123 9.40 -1.92 15.96
C PHE A 123 9.95 -0.98 17.05
N ALA A 124 11.26 -0.92 17.24
CA ALA A 124 11.84 0.05 18.18
C ALA A 124 11.65 1.50 17.70
N LEU A 125 11.72 1.75 16.38
CA LEU A 125 11.37 3.04 15.79
C LEU A 125 9.92 3.41 16.08
N ARG A 126 8.96 2.47 16.08
CA ARG A 126 7.57 2.78 16.43
C ARG A 126 7.42 3.34 17.85
N ASP A 127 8.22 2.86 18.80
CA ASP A 127 7.99 3.10 20.22
C ASP A 127 8.63 4.40 20.75
N THR A 128 9.63 4.96 20.07
CA THR A 128 10.27 6.23 20.47
C THR A 128 10.96 6.94 19.31
N ASP A 129 11.02 8.27 19.37
CA ASP A 129 11.74 9.14 18.43
C ASP A 129 13.24 9.24 18.72
N ASP A 130 13.69 8.85 19.91
CA ASP A 130 15.09 8.94 20.32
C ASP A 130 15.94 7.76 19.82
N THR A 131 16.84 8.03 18.89
CA THR A 131 17.80 7.05 18.33
C THR A 131 18.70 6.43 19.40
N LEU A 132 19.08 7.15 20.46
CA LEU A 132 19.89 6.60 21.55
C LEU A 132 19.07 5.62 22.39
N ALA A 133 17.82 5.96 22.71
CA ALA A 133 16.90 5.06 23.39
C ALA A 133 16.63 3.80 22.56
N ILE A 134 16.43 3.92 21.24
CA ILE A 134 16.30 2.78 20.32
C ILE A 134 17.54 1.90 20.39
N ALA A 135 18.72 2.50 20.22
CA ALA A 135 20.00 1.79 20.21
C ALA A 135 20.20 0.97 21.50
N ARG A 136 19.93 1.56 22.66
CA ARG A 136 19.97 0.85 23.95
C ARG A 136 18.97 -0.29 24.03
N LYS A 137 17.72 -0.04 23.61
CA LYS A 137 16.62 -1.02 23.66
C LYS A 137 16.88 -2.27 22.83
N ILE A 138 17.55 -2.14 21.68
CA ILE A 138 17.84 -3.27 20.80
C ILE A 138 19.31 -3.72 20.85
N HIS A 139 20.07 -3.23 21.84
CA HIS A 139 21.49 -3.55 22.05
C HIS A 139 22.37 -3.34 20.81
N LEU A 140 22.18 -2.21 20.13
CA LEU A 140 22.95 -1.81 18.95
C LEU A 140 23.62 -0.45 19.16
N SER A 141 24.61 -0.14 18.32
CA SER A 141 25.14 1.22 18.23
C SER A 141 24.15 2.13 17.50
N PRO A 142 24.09 3.44 17.82
CA PRO A 142 23.26 4.40 17.09
C PRO A 142 23.55 4.41 15.57
N LYS A 143 24.82 4.25 15.18
CA LYS A 143 25.25 4.13 13.78
C LYS A 143 24.62 2.91 13.09
N THR A 144 24.54 1.79 13.80
CA THR A 144 23.89 0.58 13.30
C THR A 144 22.38 0.78 13.14
N VAL A 145 21.74 1.48 14.07
CA VAL A 145 20.31 1.85 13.98
C VAL A 145 20.04 2.68 12.71
N TYR A 146 20.85 3.71 12.45
CA TYR A 146 20.73 4.50 11.21
C TYR A 146 20.91 3.64 9.96
N THR A 147 21.86 2.71 9.98
CA THR A 147 22.13 1.80 8.87
C THR A 147 20.92 0.92 8.57
N TYR A 148 20.32 0.29 9.60
CA TYR A 148 19.12 -0.53 9.43
C TYR A 148 17.91 0.32 9.01
N THR A 149 17.75 1.51 9.56
CA THR A 149 16.69 2.45 9.14
C THR A 149 16.81 2.80 7.65
N SER A 150 18.02 3.02 7.16
CA SER A 150 18.27 3.29 5.74
C SER A 150 17.94 2.08 4.86
N LYS A 151 18.31 0.87 5.28
CA LYS A 151 17.96 -0.38 4.55
C LYS A 151 16.45 -0.60 4.48
N ILE A 152 15.75 -0.40 5.60
CA ILE A 152 14.28 -0.48 5.68
C ILE A 152 13.65 0.52 4.70
N ARG A 153 14.10 1.79 4.72
CA ARG A 153 13.66 2.81 3.77
C ARG A 153 13.78 2.35 2.32
N GLN A 154 14.94 1.83 1.94
CA GLN A 154 15.19 1.38 0.57
C GLN A 154 14.28 0.22 0.17
N LYS A 155 14.10 -0.77 1.05
CA LYS A 155 13.25 -1.96 0.79
C LYS A 155 11.77 -1.61 0.63
N PHE A 156 11.29 -0.58 1.33
CA PHE A 156 9.91 -0.11 1.27
C PHE A 156 9.73 1.15 0.42
N ASN A 157 10.76 1.60 -0.30
CA ASN A 157 10.74 2.80 -1.13
C ASN A 157 10.31 4.09 -0.38
N LEU A 158 10.71 4.22 0.89
CA LEU A 158 10.36 5.34 1.76
C LEU A 158 11.42 6.45 1.72
N SER A 159 10.98 7.70 1.66
CA SER A 159 11.82 8.89 1.45
C SER A 159 12.32 9.56 2.74
N SER A 160 11.90 9.13 3.92
CA SER A 160 12.48 9.60 5.19
C SER A 160 12.22 8.62 6.35
N ILE A 161 12.91 8.82 7.49
CA ILE A 161 12.61 8.12 8.74
C ILE A 161 11.18 8.41 9.22
N LEU A 162 10.68 9.63 9.00
CA LEU A 162 9.30 9.99 9.32
C LEU A 162 8.31 9.11 8.55
N GLN A 163 8.58 8.81 7.28
CA GLN A 163 7.72 7.90 6.50
C GLN A 163 7.80 6.45 7.01
N VAL A 164 8.97 6.00 7.49
CA VAL A 164 9.09 4.68 8.15
C VAL A 164 8.21 4.63 9.40
N ARG A 165 8.23 5.69 10.22
CA ARG A 165 7.38 5.83 11.42
C ARG A 165 5.90 5.86 11.05
N GLN A 166 5.53 6.65 10.05
CA GLN A 166 4.16 6.71 9.54
C GLN A 166 3.67 5.34 9.06
N PHE A 167 4.49 4.60 8.32
CA PHE A 167 4.17 3.25 7.84
C PHE A 167 3.90 2.28 8.99
N ILE A 168 4.83 2.16 9.95
CA ILE A 168 4.66 1.20 11.05
C ILE A 168 3.48 1.59 11.95
N PHE A 169 3.24 2.88 12.17
CA PHE A 169 2.10 3.35 12.94
C PHE A 169 0.77 3.04 12.25
N SER A 170 0.68 3.29 10.94
CA SER A 170 -0.55 3.05 10.18
C SER A 170 -0.89 1.57 10.06
N GLU A 171 0.11 0.70 9.86
CA GLU A 171 -0.10 -0.74 9.69
C GLU A 171 -0.36 -1.49 11.00
N PHE A 172 0.25 -1.08 12.11
CA PHE A 172 0.26 -1.92 13.33
C PHE A 172 -0.36 -1.25 14.57
N VAL A 173 -0.73 0.02 14.51
CA VAL A 173 -1.45 0.71 15.58
C VAL A 173 -2.88 1.01 15.13
N LEU A 174 -3.04 1.81 14.07
CA LEU A 174 -4.37 2.22 13.59
C LEU A 174 -5.19 1.06 13.02
N ASP A 175 -4.54 0.06 12.41
CA ASP A 175 -5.21 -1.14 11.88
C ASP A 175 -5.67 -2.09 13.01
N ALA A 176 -4.99 -2.08 14.16
CA ALA A 176 -5.35 -2.87 15.33
C ALA A 176 -6.50 -2.23 16.12
N GLU A 177 -6.48 -0.90 16.27
CA GLU A 177 -7.53 -0.12 16.98
C GLU A 177 -8.88 -0.13 16.25
N THR A 178 -8.90 -0.39 14.94
CA THR A 178 -10.14 -0.54 14.16
C THR A 178 -10.74 -1.95 14.22
N GLY A 179 -10.20 -2.86 15.06
CA GLY A 179 -10.81 -4.15 15.37
C GLY A 179 -10.62 -5.25 14.32
N GLU A 180 -9.64 -5.12 13.42
CA GLU A 180 -9.36 -6.13 12.38
C GLU A 180 -7.92 -6.69 12.45
N GLY A 181 -7.19 -6.40 13.53
CA GLY A 181 -5.82 -6.85 13.78
C GLY A 181 -5.74 -7.92 14.86
N LEU A 182 -5.99 -9.18 14.50
CA LEU A 182 -5.42 -10.32 15.22
C LEU A 182 -4.21 -10.79 14.42
N PHE A 183 -3.02 -10.55 14.95
CA PHE A 183 -1.89 -11.44 14.73
C PHE A 183 -1.31 -11.79 16.11
N PRO A 184 -0.80 -13.03 16.26
CA PRO A 184 -0.31 -13.56 17.54
C PRO A 184 0.91 -12.81 18.08
#